data_AF-A0A2H0BB96-F1
#
_entry.id   AF-A0A2H0BB96-F1
#
_cell.length_a   1.000
_cell.length_b   1.000
_cell.length_c   1.000
_cell.angle_alpha   90.00
_cell.angle_beta   90.00
_cell.angle_gamma   90.00
#
_symmetry.space_group_name_H-M   'P 1'
#
loop_
_entity.id
_entity.type
_entity.pdbx_description
1 polymer ?
#
loop_
_entity_poly.entity_id
_entity_poly.type
_entity_poly.pdbx_seq_one_letter_code
_entity_poly.pdbx_strand_id
1 'polypeptide(L)'
;MGFLESAIVIYLRELYYPNGFIFPLKITFAPHIALTEIIREAATIIILISVSISLGKIFIERFAFFIYCFAIWDIFYYVFLKLILNWPESFFTWDVLFLIPAMWVGPVIAPIILSLTMILLAFCIIYFNQKSIRINKNKVLTPDIGKLWILLIIGSIILIVNFVWDYCQFIFQHYSFSEILLLPEKKFFSLSSQYMPRAFNWWVFLLGEIILLSAIILFYKKSSRIYSSDTYNLRETS
;
A
#
# COMPACT_ATOMS: atom_id res chain seq x y z
N MET A 1 6.67 -12.43 -5.81
CA MET A 1 5.27 -12.49 -5.32
C MET A 1 4.26 -11.87 -6.28
N GLY A 2 4.55 -10.75 -6.97
CA GLY A 2 3.54 -10.08 -7.84
C GLY A 2 2.91 -10.99 -8.90
N PHE A 3 3.72 -11.87 -9.53
CA PHE A 3 3.19 -12.83 -10.50
C PHE A 3 2.27 -13.88 -9.88
N LEU A 4 2.64 -14.45 -8.71
CA LEU A 4 1.84 -15.45 -7.99
C LEU A 4 0.42 -14.93 -7.73
N GLU A 5 0.37 -13.67 -7.31
CA GLU A 5 -0.85 -12.95 -6.97
C GLU A 5 -1.68 -12.66 -8.22
N SER A 6 -1.04 -12.15 -9.27
CA SER A 6 -1.70 -11.96 -10.55
C SER A 6 -2.23 -13.28 -11.14
N ALA A 7 -1.51 -14.39 -10.97
CA ALA A 7 -1.91 -15.69 -11.51
C ALA A 7 -3.21 -16.19 -10.87
N ILE A 8 -3.35 -16.05 -9.55
CA ILE A 8 -4.59 -16.40 -8.84
C ILE A 8 -5.74 -15.50 -9.32
N VAL A 9 -5.51 -14.20 -9.42
CA VAL A 9 -6.53 -13.26 -9.93
C VAL A 9 -6.91 -13.55 -11.39
N ILE A 10 -5.95 -13.95 -12.24
CA ILE A 10 -6.20 -14.38 -13.61
C ILE A 10 -7.15 -15.58 -13.62
N TYR A 11 -6.86 -16.62 -12.83
CA TYR A 11 -7.74 -17.79 -12.74
C TYR A 11 -9.14 -17.43 -12.19
N LEU A 12 -9.21 -16.57 -11.17
CA LEU A 12 -10.51 -16.11 -10.65
C LEU A 12 -11.29 -15.32 -11.71
N ARG A 13 -10.62 -14.47 -12.49
CA ARG A 13 -11.28 -13.71 -13.56
C ARG A 13 -11.75 -14.62 -14.70
N GLU A 14 -10.98 -15.61 -15.08
CA GLU A 14 -11.39 -16.59 -16.09
C GLU A 14 -12.64 -17.37 -15.65
N LEU A 15 -12.68 -17.79 -14.37
CA LEU A 15 -13.80 -18.58 -13.84
C LEU A 15 -15.08 -17.77 -13.60
N TYR A 16 -14.95 -16.53 -13.11
CA TYR A 16 -16.09 -15.73 -12.63
C TYR A 16 -16.45 -14.53 -13.53
N TYR A 17 -15.53 -14.12 -14.40
CA TYR A 17 -15.65 -12.95 -15.28
C TYR A 17 -15.23 -13.25 -16.72
N PRO A 18 -15.86 -14.23 -17.41
CA PRO A 18 -15.48 -14.65 -18.77
C PRO A 18 -15.62 -13.53 -19.82
N ASN A 19 -16.42 -12.50 -19.53
CA ASN A 19 -16.64 -11.33 -20.40
C ASN A 19 -15.84 -10.08 -19.96
N GLY A 20 -14.86 -10.25 -19.08
CA GLY A 20 -14.10 -9.14 -18.51
C GLY A 20 -14.55 -8.73 -17.10
N PHE A 21 -13.61 -8.16 -16.35
CA PHE A 21 -13.83 -7.71 -14.98
C PHE A 21 -14.57 -6.37 -14.96
N ILE A 22 -15.75 -6.38 -14.35
CA ILE A 22 -16.58 -5.20 -14.13
C ILE A 22 -17.16 -5.26 -12.72
N PHE A 23 -17.35 -4.10 -12.10
CA PHE A 23 -18.20 -4.00 -10.93
C PHE A 23 -19.68 -4.18 -11.35
N PRO A 24 -20.56 -4.60 -10.43
CA PRO A 24 -20.27 -4.98 -9.06
C PRO A 24 -19.53 -6.32 -9.00
N LEU A 25 -18.83 -6.59 -7.90
CA LEU A 25 -18.14 -7.87 -7.76
C LEU A 25 -19.16 -9.00 -7.93
N LYS A 26 -18.99 -9.81 -8.97
CA LYS A 26 -19.70 -11.07 -9.15
C LYS A 26 -19.23 -12.03 -8.07
N ILE A 27 -19.79 -11.88 -6.89
CA ILE A 27 -19.65 -12.85 -5.81
C ILE A 27 -20.67 -13.96 -6.08
N THR A 28 -20.42 -14.70 -7.15
CA THR A 28 -20.75 -16.13 -7.20
C THR A 28 -19.75 -16.94 -6.35
N PHE A 29 -18.87 -16.27 -5.59
CA PHE A 29 -17.99 -16.88 -4.61
C PHE A 29 -18.82 -17.49 -3.50
N ALA A 30 -18.70 -18.81 -3.35
CA ALA A 30 -19.06 -19.43 -2.10
C ALA A 30 -18.24 -18.75 -0.97
N PRO A 31 -18.80 -18.59 0.25
CA PRO A 31 -18.15 -17.86 1.35
C PRO A 31 -16.70 -18.29 1.62
N HIS A 32 -16.38 -19.56 1.40
CA HIS A 32 -15.03 -20.09 1.57
C HIS A 32 -14.00 -19.51 0.58
N ILE A 33 -14.41 -19.11 -0.63
CA ILE A 33 -13.49 -18.50 -1.61
C ILE A 33 -13.17 -17.06 -1.20
N ALA A 34 -14.17 -16.29 -0.77
CA ALA A 34 -13.95 -14.95 -0.25
C ALA A 34 -13.04 -14.96 0.99
N LEU A 35 -13.27 -15.91 1.91
CA LEU A 35 -12.38 -16.13 3.06
C LEU A 35 -10.96 -16.52 2.63
N THR A 36 -10.83 -17.36 1.59
CA THR A 36 -9.53 -17.76 1.04
C THR A 36 -8.77 -16.55 0.51
N GLU A 37 -9.42 -15.63 -0.20
CA GLU A 37 -8.78 -14.41 -0.70
C GLU A 37 -8.32 -13.48 0.43
N ILE A 38 -9.11 -13.33 1.49
CA ILE A 38 -8.70 -12.58 2.69
C ILE A 38 -7.47 -13.23 3.34
N ILE A 39 -7.48 -14.55 3.54
CA ILE A 39 -6.35 -15.27 4.13
C ILE A 39 -5.10 -15.15 3.24
N ARG A 40 -5.27 -15.23 1.91
CA ARG A 40 -4.19 -15.10 0.93
C ARG A 40 -3.53 -13.73 1.00
N GLU A 41 -4.31 -12.65 1.04
CA GLU A 41 -3.79 -11.29 1.20
C GLU A 41 -3.04 -11.11 2.52
N ALA A 42 -3.58 -11.65 3.62
CA ALA A 42 -2.91 -11.64 4.93
C ALA A 42 -1.57 -12.41 4.87
N ALA A 43 -1.55 -13.58 4.22
CA ALA A 43 -0.34 -14.38 4.03
C ALA A 43 0.71 -13.61 3.21
N THR A 44 0.29 -12.88 2.18
CA THR A 44 1.19 -12.05 1.36
C THR A 44 1.82 -10.92 2.18
N ILE A 45 1.06 -10.23 3.04
CA ILE A 45 1.62 -9.26 3.99
C ILE A 45 2.66 -9.92 4.91
N ILE A 46 2.34 -11.10 5.48
CA ILE A 46 3.25 -11.83 6.37
C ILE A 46 4.56 -12.19 5.66
N ILE A 47 4.48 -12.63 4.40
CA ILE A 47 5.67 -12.95 3.60
C ILE A 47 6.51 -11.68 3.36
N LEU A 48 5.89 -10.56 3.00
CA LEU A 48 6.59 -9.29 2.78
C LEU A 48 7.26 -8.77 4.06
N ILE A 49 6.59 -8.89 5.21
CA ILE A 49 7.17 -8.57 6.53
C ILE A 49 8.34 -9.50 6.86
N SER A 50 8.21 -10.79 6.58
CA SER A 50 9.27 -11.76 6.86
C SER A 50 10.54 -11.45 6.06
N VAL A 51 10.40 -11.17 4.76
CA VAL A 51 11.50 -10.76 3.88
C VAL A 51 12.15 -9.46 4.37
N SER A 52 11.34 -8.47 4.75
CA SER A 52 11.87 -7.17 5.17
C SER A 52 12.63 -7.24 6.50
N ILE A 53 12.17 -8.08 7.45
CA ILE A 53 12.86 -8.37 8.70
C ILE A 53 14.21 -9.06 8.46
N SER A 54 14.28 -9.99 7.49
CA SER A 54 15.52 -10.67 7.11
C SER A 54 16.54 -9.75 6.44
N LEU A 55 16.11 -8.72 5.72
CA LEU A 55 16.99 -7.79 5.00
C LEU A 55 17.52 -6.64 5.88
N GLY A 56 16.68 -6.09 6.77
CA GLY A 56 17.02 -4.92 7.58
C GLY A 56 17.66 -5.26 8.93
N LYS A 57 18.73 -4.55 9.30
CA LYS A 57 19.40 -4.71 10.60
C LYS A 57 18.68 -3.99 11.72
N ILE A 58 18.11 -2.82 11.41
CA ILE A 58 17.38 -1.96 12.35
C ILE A 58 15.94 -1.72 11.86
N PHE A 59 15.06 -1.28 12.77
CA PHE A 59 13.64 -1.08 12.48
C PHE A 59 13.38 -0.22 11.22
N ILE A 60 14.09 0.90 11.07
CA ILE A 60 13.90 1.82 9.94
C ILE A 60 14.30 1.20 8.60
N GLU A 61 15.34 0.35 8.56
CA GLU A 61 15.71 -0.40 7.35
C GLU A 61 14.67 -1.46 7.03
N ARG A 62 14.21 -2.21 8.04
CA ARG A 62 13.16 -3.23 7.87
C ARG A 62 11.89 -2.58 7.32
N PHE A 63 11.51 -1.41 7.83
CA PHE A 63 10.40 -0.63 7.30
C PHE A 63 10.62 -0.20 5.85
N ALA A 64 11.79 0.33 5.51
CA ALA A 64 12.11 0.73 4.13
C ALA A 64 12.07 -0.45 3.15
N PHE A 65 12.63 -1.61 3.52
CA PHE A 65 12.55 -2.82 2.72
C PHE A 65 11.11 -3.32 2.59
N PHE A 66 10.30 -3.22 3.65
CA PHE A 66 8.90 -3.58 3.59
C PHE A 66 8.13 -2.74 2.57
N ILE A 67 8.16 -1.40 2.68
CA ILE A 67 7.41 -0.53 1.77
C ILE A 67 7.94 -0.62 0.33
N TYR A 68 9.25 -0.86 0.16
CA TYR A 68 9.84 -1.09 -1.16
C TYR A 68 9.31 -2.38 -1.79
N CYS A 69 9.38 -3.50 -1.07
CA CYS A 69 8.88 -4.78 -1.56
C CYS A 69 7.37 -4.75 -1.82
N PHE A 70 6.60 -4.10 -0.94
CA PHE A 70 5.15 -3.91 -1.10
C PHE A 70 4.83 -3.11 -2.37
N ALA A 71 5.49 -1.97 -2.59
CA ALA A 71 5.25 -1.13 -3.76
C ALA A 71 5.66 -1.80 -5.08
N ILE A 72 6.80 -2.52 -5.10
CA ILE A 72 7.22 -3.27 -6.28
C ILE A 72 6.24 -4.41 -6.55
N TRP A 73 5.78 -5.10 -5.50
CA TRP A 73 4.77 -6.15 -5.62
C TRP A 73 3.48 -5.63 -6.27
N ASP A 74 2.98 -4.49 -5.79
CA ASP A 74 1.74 -3.85 -6.26
C ASP A 74 1.84 -3.38 -7.72
N ILE A 75 2.94 -2.73 -8.12
CA ILE A 75 3.15 -2.32 -9.51
C ILE A 75 3.21 -3.54 -10.44
N PHE A 76 3.96 -4.58 -10.05
CA PHE A 76 4.14 -5.76 -10.90
C PHE A 76 2.87 -6.60 -11.01
N TYR A 77 1.99 -6.57 -10.01
CA TYR A 77 0.64 -7.16 -10.12
C TYR A 77 -0.08 -6.61 -11.36
N TYR A 78 -0.13 -5.29 -11.53
CA TYR A 78 -0.75 -4.67 -12.72
C TYR A 78 0.02 -4.93 -14.01
N VAL A 79 1.35 -4.98 -13.97
CA VAL A 79 2.17 -5.32 -15.14
C VAL A 79 1.79 -6.70 -15.67
N PHE A 80 1.71 -7.72 -14.81
CA PHE A 80 1.37 -9.08 -15.23
C PHE A 80 -0.08 -9.20 -15.70
N LEU A 81 -1.03 -8.53 -15.04
CA LEU A 81 -2.41 -8.45 -15.52
C LEU A 81 -2.49 -7.79 -16.90
N LYS A 82 -1.69 -6.74 -17.14
CA LYS A 82 -1.68 -6.06 -18.43
C LYS A 82 -1.09 -6.92 -19.53
N LEU A 83 -0.06 -7.70 -19.23
CA LEU A 83 0.57 -8.59 -20.19
C LEU A 83 -0.33 -9.78 -20.58
N ILE A 84 -1.09 -10.34 -19.63
CA ILE A 84 -1.84 -11.58 -19.84
C ILE A 84 -3.31 -11.32 -20.21
N LEU A 85 -3.97 -10.40 -19.52
CA LEU A 85 -5.40 -10.11 -19.72
C LEU A 85 -5.65 -8.82 -20.51
N ASN A 86 -4.60 -8.09 -20.88
CA ASN A 86 -4.70 -6.73 -21.41
C ASN A 86 -5.47 -5.76 -20.48
N TRP A 87 -5.53 -6.08 -19.17
CA TRP A 87 -6.24 -5.30 -18.16
C TRP A 87 -5.23 -4.62 -17.21
N PRO A 88 -5.44 -3.37 -16.78
CA PRO A 88 -6.63 -2.55 -17.00
C PRO A 88 -6.70 -1.94 -18.41
N GLU A 89 -7.91 -1.60 -18.84
CA GLU A 89 -8.15 -0.88 -20.09
C GLU A 89 -7.56 0.52 -20.06
N SER A 90 -7.64 1.18 -18.90
CA SER A 90 -7.06 2.50 -18.67
C SER A 90 -6.52 2.62 -17.24
N PHE A 91 -5.67 3.61 -16.99
CA PHE A 91 -5.21 3.95 -15.65
C PHE A 91 -6.33 4.40 -14.69
N PHE A 92 -7.50 4.78 -15.22
CA PHE A 92 -8.67 5.19 -14.43
C PHE A 92 -9.69 4.07 -14.22
N THR A 93 -9.41 2.87 -14.71
CA THR A 93 -10.24 1.69 -14.45
C THR A 93 -10.23 1.40 -12.94
N TRP A 94 -11.40 1.14 -12.38
CA TRP A 94 -11.55 0.78 -10.97
C TRP A 94 -11.06 -0.63 -10.69
N ASP A 95 -10.43 -0.82 -9.53
CA ASP A 95 -10.04 -2.13 -9.01
C ASP A 95 -10.36 -2.27 -7.53
N VAL A 96 -10.30 -3.52 -7.06
CA VAL A 96 -10.24 -3.87 -5.65
C VAL A 96 -8.77 -4.04 -5.27
N LEU A 97 -8.26 -3.11 -4.47
CA LEU A 97 -6.84 -3.00 -4.16
C LEU A 97 -6.41 -3.95 -3.05
N PHE A 98 -7.31 -4.14 -2.07
CA PHE A 98 -7.10 -4.98 -0.90
C PHE A 98 -8.45 -5.25 -0.23
N LEU A 99 -8.57 -6.33 0.53
CA LEU A 99 -9.78 -6.73 1.27
C LEU A 99 -9.66 -6.51 2.79
N ILE A 100 -8.46 -6.26 3.32
CA ILE A 100 -8.20 -6.08 4.76
C ILE A 100 -7.85 -4.63 5.10
N PRO A 101 -8.38 -4.01 6.17
CA PRO A 101 -9.37 -4.55 7.10
C PRO A 101 -10.81 -4.44 6.57
N ALA A 102 -11.01 -3.72 5.48
CA ALA A 102 -12.24 -3.61 4.70
C ALA A 102 -11.85 -3.58 3.21
N MET A 103 -12.82 -3.55 2.30
CA MET A 103 -12.52 -3.47 0.86
C MET A 103 -11.98 -2.09 0.49
N TRP A 104 -10.78 -2.06 -0.08
CA TRP A 104 -10.13 -0.87 -0.63
C TRP A 104 -10.43 -0.82 -2.11
N VAL A 105 -11.01 0.27 -2.56
CA VAL A 105 -11.30 0.45 -3.98
C VAL A 105 -10.78 1.77 -4.50
N GLY A 106 -10.34 1.76 -5.75
CA GLY A 106 -9.84 2.95 -6.39
C GLY A 106 -9.49 2.72 -7.85
N PRO A 107 -9.25 3.81 -8.60
CA PRO A 107 -8.69 3.72 -9.94
C PRO A 107 -7.23 3.23 -9.87
N VAL A 108 -6.80 2.39 -10.81
CA VAL A 108 -5.46 1.76 -10.82
C VAL A 108 -4.29 2.75 -10.71
N ILE A 109 -4.44 3.98 -11.19
CA ILE A 109 -3.38 4.99 -11.05
C ILE A 109 -3.10 5.40 -9.60
N ALA A 110 -4.11 5.36 -8.72
CA ALA A 110 -3.96 5.76 -7.33
C ALA A 110 -2.97 4.89 -6.54
N PRO A 111 -3.09 3.54 -6.50
CA PRO A 111 -2.09 2.68 -5.87
C PRO A 111 -0.73 2.76 -6.58
N ILE A 112 -0.67 2.95 -7.91
CA ILE A 112 0.61 3.12 -8.63
C ILE A 112 1.35 4.38 -8.15
N ILE A 113 0.66 5.53 -8.04
CA ILE A 113 1.25 6.77 -7.52
C ILE A 113 1.77 6.56 -6.10
N LEU A 114 0.95 5.97 -5.22
CA LEU A 114 1.34 5.70 -3.85
C LEU A 114 2.55 4.75 -3.78
N SER A 115 2.58 3.71 -4.61
CA SER A 115 3.71 2.77 -4.74
C SER A 115 5.00 3.49 -5.17
N LEU A 116 4.94 4.43 -6.11
CA LEU A 116 6.11 5.24 -6.49
C LEU A 116 6.61 6.10 -5.31
N THR A 117 5.71 6.66 -4.52
CA THR A 117 6.07 7.45 -3.33
C THR A 117 6.66 6.59 -2.21
N MET A 118 6.16 5.37 -2.02
CA MET A 118 6.76 4.38 -1.12
C MET A 118 8.17 4.00 -1.56
N ILE A 119 8.39 3.77 -2.85
CA ILE A 119 9.71 3.48 -3.43
C ILE A 119 10.67 4.65 -3.17
N LEU A 120 10.23 5.89 -3.41
CA LEU A 120 11.03 7.09 -3.16
C LEU A 120 11.45 7.21 -1.69
N LEU A 121 10.51 7.00 -0.77
CA LEU A 121 10.78 7.02 0.67
C LEU A 121 11.78 5.92 1.07
N ALA A 122 11.59 4.70 0.59
CA ALA A 122 12.50 3.59 0.86
C ALA A 122 13.91 3.87 0.38
N PHE A 123 14.06 4.36 -0.85
CA PHE A 123 15.37 4.73 -1.39
C PHE A 123 16.05 5.81 -0.53
N CYS A 124 15.31 6.84 -0.13
CA CYS A 124 15.83 7.89 0.74
C CYS A 124 16.32 7.32 2.07
N ILE A 125 15.53 6.48 2.73
CA ILE A 125 15.90 5.85 4.01
C ILE A 125 17.17 5.00 3.86
N ILE A 126 17.18 4.09 2.88
CA ILE A 126 18.29 3.14 2.67
C ILE A 126 19.57 3.90 2.32
N TYR A 127 19.50 4.87 1.41
CA TYR A 127 20.65 5.67 0.98
C TYR A 127 21.32 6.38 2.16
N PHE A 128 20.55 7.10 2.98
CA PHE A 128 21.13 7.83 4.10
C PHE A 128 21.59 6.91 5.22
N ASN A 129 20.92 5.78 5.45
CA ASN A 129 21.35 4.83 6.48
C ASN A 129 22.68 4.15 6.14
N GLN A 130 22.85 3.69 4.89
CA GLN A 130 24.12 3.11 4.43
C GLN A 130 25.27 4.12 4.55
N LYS A 131 25.00 5.39 4.20
CA LYS A 131 25.98 6.47 4.32
C LYS A 131 26.38 6.75 5.77
N SER A 132 25.42 6.73 6.68
CA SER A 132 25.63 6.90 8.12
C SER A 132 26.55 5.84 8.70
N ILE A 133 26.29 4.57 8.37
CA ILE A 133 27.08 3.43 8.85
C ILE A 133 28.55 3.58 8.43
N ARG A 134 28.80 4.07 7.21
CA ARG A 134 30.16 4.27 6.68
C ARG A 134 30.94 5.38 7.41
N ILE A 135 30.25 6.43 7.84
CA ILE A 135 30.86 7.61 8.45
C ILE A 135 31.05 7.44 9.96
N ASN A 136 30.01 6.99 10.66
CA ASN A 136 29.89 7.24 12.10
C ASN A 136 29.96 5.96 12.95
N LYS A 137 30.72 4.94 12.49
CA LYS A 137 30.99 3.66 13.19
C LYS A 137 29.79 3.14 14.00
N ASN A 138 28.66 2.91 13.32
CA ASN A 138 27.40 2.36 13.84
C ASN A 138 26.44 3.30 14.61
N LYS A 139 26.66 4.62 14.66
CA LYS A 139 25.55 5.52 15.02
C LYS A 139 24.68 5.78 13.80
N VAL A 140 23.40 5.45 13.93
CA VAL A 140 22.37 5.75 12.94
C VAL A 140 22.11 7.24 12.98
N LEU A 141 22.30 7.92 11.86
CA LEU A 141 21.84 9.28 11.60
C LEU A 141 20.33 9.25 11.49
N THR A 142 19.65 9.09 12.63
CA THR A 142 18.24 9.38 12.73
C THR A 142 18.12 10.88 13.00
N PRO A 143 17.77 11.72 12.02
CA PRO A 143 17.27 13.05 12.33
C PRO A 143 16.16 12.94 13.39
N ASP A 144 15.88 14.00 14.15
CA ASP A 144 14.73 14.02 15.06
C ASP A 144 13.44 13.71 14.24
N ILE A 145 13.03 12.44 14.32
CA ILE A 145 12.27 11.69 13.31
C ILE A 145 10.80 11.61 13.73
N GLY A 146 10.48 11.95 14.99
CA GLY A 146 9.12 11.90 15.52
C GLY A 146 8.14 12.75 14.71
N LYS A 147 8.51 14.00 14.41
CA LYS A 147 7.66 14.90 13.59
C LYS A 147 7.45 14.39 12.16
N LEU A 148 8.46 13.74 11.58
CA LEU A 148 8.38 13.18 10.23
C LEU A 148 7.49 11.94 10.21
N TRP A 149 7.59 11.07 11.21
CA TRP A 149 6.66 9.94 11.35
C TRP A 149 5.22 10.41 11.51
N ILE A 150 4.97 11.47 12.27
CA ILE A 150 3.62 12.02 12.42
C ILE A 150 3.06 12.41 11.05
N LEU A 151 3.83 13.11 10.22
CA LEU A 151 3.39 13.46 8.85
C LEU A 151 3.17 12.22 7.98
N LEU A 152 4.08 11.24 8.02
CA LEU A 152 3.93 9.99 7.27
C LEU A 152 2.68 9.21 7.70
N ILE A 153 2.41 9.12 9.00
CA ILE A 153 1.25 8.45 9.57
C ILE A 153 -0.03 9.18 9.16
N ILE A 154 -0.07 10.51 9.33
CA ILE A 154 -1.25 11.32 8.95
C ILE A 154 -1.54 11.18 7.45
N GLY A 155 -0.53 11.34 6.60
CA GLY A 155 -0.68 11.19 5.15
C GLY A 155 -1.19 9.79 4.78
N SER A 156 -0.61 8.75 5.39
CA SER A 156 -1.05 7.36 5.17
C SER A 156 -2.49 7.14 5.61
N ILE A 157 -2.89 7.59 6.81
CA ILE A 157 -4.26 7.47 7.31
C ILE A 157 -5.26 8.15 6.36
N ILE A 158 -4.94 9.35 5.87
CA ILE A 158 -5.79 10.06 4.91
C ILE A 158 -6.02 9.22 3.65
N LEU A 159 -4.97 8.63 3.09
CA LEU A 159 -5.06 7.78 1.90
C LEU A 159 -5.84 6.48 2.17
N ILE A 160 -5.57 5.81 3.30
CA ILE A 160 -6.28 4.57 3.70
C ILE A 160 -7.78 4.85 3.86
N VAL A 161 -8.12 5.92 4.58
CA VAL A 161 -9.52 6.34 4.75
C VAL A 161 -10.14 6.60 3.38
N ASN A 162 -9.44 7.27 2.47
CA ASN A 162 -9.94 7.56 1.14
C ASN A 162 -10.27 6.30 0.32
N PHE A 163 -9.40 5.28 0.35
CA PHE A 163 -9.61 4.02 -0.37
C PHE A 163 -10.79 3.19 0.18
N VAL A 164 -11.05 3.29 1.47
CA VAL A 164 -12.09 2.51 2.16
C VAL A 164 -13.41 3.29 2.24
N TRP A 165 -13.39 4.60 2.06
CA TRP A 165 -14.50 5.51 2.31
C TRP A 165 -15.79 5.13 1.57
N ASP A 166 -15.72 4.97 0.23
CA ASP A 166 -16.91 4.73 -0.60
C ASP A 166 -17.58 3.38 -0.26
N TYR A 167 -16.76 2.35 -0.03
CA TYR A 167 -17.24 1.03 0.40
C TYR A 167 -17.87 1.08 1.80
N CYS A 168 -17.20 1.71 2.77
CA CYS A 168 -17.75 1.86 4.13
C CYS A 168 -19.06 2.65 4.14
N GLN A 169 -19.17 3.73 3.34
CA GLN A 169 -20.44 4.44 3.20
C GLN A 169 -21.55 3.52 2.68
N PHE A 170 -21.27 2.70 1.68
CA PHE A 170 -22.26 1.75 1.16
C PHE A 170 -22.71 0.73 2.22
N ILE A 171 -21.79 0.18 3.01
CA ILE A 171 -22.13 -0.76 4.08
C ILE A 171 -22.94 -0.07 5.19
N PHE A 172 -22.53 1.13 5.62
CA PHE A 172 -23.23 1.87 6.67
C PHE A 172 -24.61 2.41 6.27
N GLN A 173 -24.92 2.44 4.97
CA GLN A 173 -26.29 2.71 4.49
C GLN A 173 -27.26 1.56 4.78
N HIS A 174 -26.75 0.34 4.97
CA HIS A 174 -27.55 -0.86 5.15
C HIS A 174 -27.52 -1.40 6.59
N TYR A 175 -26.40 -1.24 7.29
CA TYR A 175 -26.20 -1.76 8.63
C TYR A 175 -25.43 -0.79 9.53
N SER A 176 -25.81 -0.73 10.80
CA SER A 176 -25.03 -0.05 11.84
C SER A 176 -23.77 -0.84 12.20
N PHE A 177 -22.78 -0.17 12.81
CA PHE A 177 -21.52 -0.81 13.22
C PHE A 177 -21.71 -2.04 14.11
N SER A 178 -22.65 -1.98 15.08
CA SER A 178 -22.98 -3.10 15.96
C SER A 178 -23.61 -4.28 15.23
N GLU A 179 -24.43 -4.00 14.22
CA GLU A 179 -25.05 -5.05 13.41
C GLU A 179 -23.99 -5.74 12.53
N ILE A 180 -23.06 -4.99 11.93
CA ILE A 180 -21.98 -5.55 11.11
C ILE A 180 -21.17 -6.60 11.89
N LEU A 181 -20.89 -6.35 13.17
CA LEU A 181 -20.12 -7.28 14.00
C LEU A 181 -20.87 -8.58 14.31
N LEU A 182 -22.20 -8.55 14.26
CA LEU A 182 -23.08 -9.69 14.54
C LEU A 182 -23.65 -10.34 13.27
N LEU A 183 -23.39 -9.75 12.10
CA LEU A 183 -23.94 -10.21 10.83
C LEU A 183 -23.34 -11.56 10.43
N PRO A 184 -24.18 -12.54 10.04
CA PRO A 184 -23.68 -13.77 9.44
C PRO A 184 -22.89 -13.48 8.16
N GLU A 185 -21.74 -14.13 8.01
CA GLU A 185 -20.81 -13.96 6.88
C GLU A 185 -21.53 -13.99 5.53
N LYS A 186 -22.46 -14.94 5.33
CA LYS A 186 -23.24 -15.08 4.09
C LYS A 186 -23.99 -13.80 3.72
N LYS A 187 -24.61 -13.14 4.70
CA LYS A 187 -25.37 -11.89 4.47
C LYS A 187 -24.42 -10.74 4.17
N PHE A 188 -23.32 -10.64 4.90
CA PHE A 188 -22.30 -9.62 4.68
C PHE A 188 -21.72 -9.71 3.25
N PHE A 189 -21.33 -10.90 2.80
CA PHE A 189 -20.80 -11.10 1.45
C PHE A 189 -21.87 -10.84 0.37
N SER A 190 -23.13 -11.21 0.61
CA SER A 190 -24.22 -10.93 -0.33
C SER A 190 -24.56 -9.44 -0.48
N LEU A 191 -24.30 -8.64 0.56
CA LEU A 191 -24.41 -7.19 0.47
C LEU A 191 -23.21 -6.60 -0.27
N SER A 192 -22.00 -7.06 0.08
CA SER A 192 -20.74 -6.63 -0.53
C SER A 192 -20.72 -6.83 -2.05
N SER A 193 -21.43 -7.86 -2.54
CA SER A 193 -21.56 -8.15 -3.97
C SER A 193 -22.45 -7.20 -4.75
N GLN A 194 -23.22 -6.35 -4.07
CA GLN A 194 -24.07 -5.34 -4.70
C GLN A 194 -23.35 -3.99 -4.81
N TYR A 195 -22.14 -3.89 -4.25
CA TYR A 195 -21.37 -2.66 -4.21
C TYR A 195 -20.92 -2.21 -5.60
N MET A 196 -21.23 -0.95 -5.92
CA MET A 196 -20.81 -0.25 -7.13
C MET A 196 -20.02 1.00 -6.72
N PRO A 197 -18.74 1.13 -7.13
CA PRO A 197 -17.96 2.34 -6.88
C PRO A 197 -18.61 3.55 -7.56
N ARG A 198 -18.78 4.65 -6.82
CA ARG A 198 -19.43 5.86 -7.34
C ARG A 198 -18.42 6.89 -7.84
N ALA A 199 -17.55 7.35 -6.95
CA ALA A 199 -16.57 8.38 -7.26
C ALA A 199 -15.34 8.24 -6.35
N PHE A 200 -14.15 8.40 -6.94
CA PHE A 200 -12.91 8.45 -6.18
C PHE A 200 -12.61 9.89 -5.78
N ASN A 201 -12.39 10.15 -4.50
CA ASN A 201 -12.13 11.50 -4.02
C ASN A 201 -10.65 11.88 -4.24
N TRP A 202 -10.38 12.44 -5.42
CA TRP A 202 -9.05 12.88 -5.83
C TRP A 202 -8.47 13.98 -4.95
N TRP A 203 -9.29 14.86 -4.38
CA TRP A 203 -8.81 15.95 -3.53
C TRP A 203 -8.23 15.42 -2.22
N VAL A 204 -8.92 14.46 -1.60
CA VAL A 204 -8.43 13.79 -0.39
C VAL A 204 -7.18 12.97 -0.70
N PHE A 205 -7.17 12.28 -1.84
CA PHE A 205 -5.98 11.55 -2.31
C PHE A 205 -4.78 12.48 -2.47
N LEU A 206 -4.92 13.59 -3.22
CA LEU A 206 -3.86 14.56 -3.45
C LEU A 206 -3.37 15.19 -2.14
N LEU A 207 -4.27 15.47 -1.21
CA LEU A 207 -3.91 16.00 0.11
C LEU A 207 -3.01 15.02 0.87
N GLY A 208 -3.40 13.74 0.94
CA GLY A 208 -2.60 12.69 1.58
C GLY A 208 -1.23 12.55 0.92
N GLU A 209 -1.20 12.54 -0.42
CA GLU A 209 0.01 12.40 -1.22
C GLU A 209 0.97 13.59 -1.04
N ILE A 210 0.46 14.83 -1.03
CA ILE A 210 1.26 16.03 -0.77
C ILE A 210 1.88 15.97 0.64
N ILE A 211 1.14 15.50 1.64
CA ILE A 211 1.65 15.35 3.01
C ILE A 211 2.81 14.34 3.01
N LEU A 212 2.66 13.18 2.36
CA LEU A 212 3.72 12.17 2.26
C LEU A 212 4.97 12.72 1.55
N LEU A 213 4.80 13.36 0.38
CA LEU A 213 5.90 13.95 -0.37
C LEU A 213 6.60 15.06 0.42
N SER A 214 5.85 15.89 1.16
CA SER A 214 6.42 16.92 2.02
C SER A 214 7.29 16.31 3.14
N ALA A 215 6.83 15.20 3.74
CA ALA A 215 7.59 14.47 4.76
C ALA A 215 8.89 13.90 4.17
N ILE A 216 8.84 13.32 2.97
CA ILE A 216 10.01 12.80 2.25
C ILE A 216 11.01 13.92 1.94
N ILE A 217 10.55 15.07 1.43
CA ILE A 217 11.41 16.21 1.12
C ILE A 217 12.09 16.74 2.39
N LEU A 218 11.34 16.87 3.48
CA LEU A 218 11.89 17.32 4.77
C LEU A 218 12.90 16.31 5.33
N PHE A 219 12.61 15.01 5.23
CA PHE A 219 13.53 13.94 5.59
C PHE A 219 14.83 14.04 4.78
N TYR A 220 14.74 14.15 3.46
CA TYR A 220 15.90 14.26 2.58
C TYR A 220 16.76 15.48 2.91
N LYS A 221 16.14 16.68 3.02
CA LYS A 221 16.85 17.93 3.34
C LYS A 221 17.57 17.84 4.68
N LYS A 222 16.90 17.31 5.71
CA LYS A 222 17.47 17.18 7.05
C LYS A 222 18.61 16.18 7.08
N SER A 223 18.44 15.01 6.47
CA SER A 223 19.46 13.97 6.39
C SER A 223 20.67 14.43 5.57
N SER A 224 20.46 15.15 4.46
CA SER A 224 21.55 15.74 3.67
C SER A 224 22.35 16.77 4.45
N ARG A 225 21.69 17.63 5.24
CA ARG A 225 22.37 18.65 6.04
C ARG A 225 23.25 18.04 7.12
N ILE A 226 22.74 17.04 7.86
CA ILE A 226 23.51 16.37 8.92
C ILE A 226 24.70 15.61 8.31
N TYR A 227 24.49 14.96 7.17
CA TYR A 227 25.57 14.29 6.46
C TYR A 227 26.70 15.26 6.08
N SER A 228 26.37 16.42 5.51
CA SER A 228 27.36 17.43 5.14
C SER A 228 28.17 17.94 6.35
N SER A 229 27.53 18.18 7.50
CA SER A 229 28.24 18.61 8.72
C SER A 229 29.18 17.52 9.26
N ASP A 230 28.75 16.26 9.28
CA ASP A 230 29.58 15.16 9.79
C ASP A 230 30.81 14.92 8.90
N THR A 231 30.66 15.02 7.58
CA THR A 231 31.80 14.91 6.66
C THR A 231 32.83 16.03 6.82
N TYR A 232 32.37 17.24 7.17
CA TYR A 232 33.26 18.37 7.39
C TYR A 232 34.10 18.17 8.67
N ASN A 233 33.44 17.81 9.78
CA ASN A 233 34.12 17.57 11.07
C ASN A 233 35.15 16.43 11.00
N LEU A 234 34.89 15.38 10.21
CA LEU A 234 35.86 14.29 10.01
C LEU A 234 37.11 14.73 9.25
N ARG A 235 37.03 15.73 8.36
CA ARG A 235 38.19 16.24 7.62
C ARG A 235 39.06 17.18 8.46
N GLU A 236 38.47 17.90 9.41
CA GLU A 236 39.23 18.76 10.32
C GLU A 236 39.97 17.98 11.43
N THR A 237 39.54 16.73 11.70
CA THR A 237 40.09 15.90 12.78
C THR A 237 41.08 14.82 12.32
N SER A 238 41.35 14.73 11.01
CA SER A 238 42.31 13.81 10.36
C SER A 238 43.56 14.52 9.88
#